data_AF-T0N523-F1
#
_entry.id   AF-T0N523-F1
#
_cell.length_a   1.000
_cell.length_b   1.000
_cell.length_c   1.000
_cell.angle_alpha   90.00
_cell.angle_beta   90.00
_cell.angle_gamma   90.00
#
_symmetry.space_group_name_H-M   'P 1'
#
loop_
_entity.id
_entity.type
_entity.pdbx_description
1 polymer ?
#
loop_
_entity_poly.entity_id
_entity_poly.type
_entity_poly.pdbx_seq_one_letter_code
_entity_poly.pdbx_strand_id
1 'polypeptide(L)'
;MFKSIKVKLLVFVLILSLVPLLITNAYQLTSYTKDQNREISAHLRDISKGNAELINQWIDQKLILVDTIYKSHPNIGSLDRSAAIEALKTIKLQYPDIETVVLTDSEGKSISSEMQDINISDREYFKKSSKATGGYS
;
A
#
# COMPACT_ATOMS: atom_id res chain seq x y z
N MET A 1 -46.64 -35.30 -38.82
CA MET A 1 -47.89 -35.25 -38.02
C MET A 1 -47.82 -36.37 -36.98
N PHE A 2 -47.32 -36.06 -35.79
CA PHE A 2 -47.11 -37.03 -34.70
C PHE A 2 -48.47 -37.47 -34.11
N LYS A 3 -49.13 -38.43 -34.77
CA LYS A 3 -50.44 -38.98 -34.38
C LYS A 3 -50.35 -40.30 -33.59
N SER A 4 -49.15 -40.72 -33.19
CA SER A 4 -48.97 -41.94 -32.39
C SER A 4 -48.85 -41.59 -30.90
N ILE A 5 -49.68 -42.22 -30.06
CA ILE A 5 -49.72 -42.02 -28.60
C ILE A 5 -48.35 -42.27 -27.94
N LYS A 6 -47.57 -43.20 -28.50
CA LYS A 6 -46.22 -43.55 -28.03
C LYS A 6 -45.25 -42.38 -28.14
N VAL A 7 -45.34 -41.59 -29.22
CA VAL A 7 -44.47 -40.43 -29.43
C VAL A 7 -44.84 -39.30 -28.46
N LYS A 8 -46.13 -39.06 -28.22
CA LYS A 8 -46.58 -38.07 -27.21
C LYS A 8 -46.07 -38.42 -25.81
N LEU A 9 -46.17 -39.69 -25.41
CA LEU A 9 -45.69 -40.15 -24.11
C LEU A 9 -44.18 -39.95 -23.97
N LEU A 10 -43.41 -40.31 -25.00
CA LEU A 10 -41.95 -40.18 -25.02
C LEU A 10 -41.52 -38.71 -24.91
N VAL A 11 -42.17 -37.81 -25.67
CA VAL A 11 -41.93 -36.36 -25.57
C VAL A 11 -42.28 -35.82 -24.18
N PHE A 12 -43.36 -36.31 -23.56
CA PHE A 12 -43.76 -35.86 -22.22
C PHE A 12 -42.72 -36.24 -21.17
N VAL A 13 -42.23 -37.49 -21.19
CA VAL A 13 -41.17 -37.95 -20.29
C VAL A 13 -39.86 -37.20 -20.55
N LEU A 14 -39.54 -36.92 -21.80
CA LEU A 14 -38.36 -36.14 -22.17
C LEU A 14 -38.43 -34.72 -21.62
N ILE A 15 -39.57 -34.04 -21.76
CA ILE A 15 -39.75 -32.69 -21.20
C ILE A 15 -39.66 -32.74 -19.67
N LEU A 16 -40.27 -33.75 -19.05
CA LEU A 16 -40.29 -33.91 -17.60
C LEU A 16 -38.89 -34.16 -17.01
N SER A 17 -37.96 -34.76 -17.77
CA SER A 17 -36.57 -34.95 -17.34
C SER A 17 -35.65 -33.80 -17.74
N LEU A 18 -35.80 -33.26 -18.95
CA LEU A 18 -34.88 -32.27 -19.51
C LEU A 18 -35.10 -30.88 -18.92
N VAL A 19 -36.36 -30.47 -18.73
CA VAL A 19 -36.66 -29.11 -18.25
C VAL A 19 -36.14 -28.87 -16.82
N PRO A 20 -36.39 -29.76 -15.83
CA PRO A 20 -35.84 -29.58 -14.49
C PRO A 20 -34.31 -29.60 -14.49
N LEU A 21 -33.70 -30.43 -15.33
CA LEU A 21 -32.24 -30.52 -15.45
C LEU A 21 -31.65 -29.18 -15.94
N LEU A 22 -32.21 -28.61 -17.01
CA LEU A 22 -31.75 -27.34 -17.58
C LEU A 22 -31.91 -26.18 -16.60
N ILE A 23 -33.03 -26.10 -15.89
CA ILE A 23 -33.28 -25.06 -14.89
C ILE A 23 -32.28 -25.17 -13.74
N THR A 24 -32.06 -26.38 -13.23
CA THR A 24 -31.14 -26.62 -12.12
C THR A 24 -29.70 -26.29 -12.52
N ASN A 25 -29.30 -26.64 -13.74
CA ASN A 25 -27.97 -26.36 -14.24
C ASN A 25 -27.73 -24.86 -14.44
N ALA A 26 -28.71 -24.14 -15.01
CA ALA A 26 -28.64 -22.68 -15.14
C ALA A 26 -28.55 -21.98 -13.77
N TYR A 27 -29.32 -22.45 -12.79
CA TYR A 27 -29.26 -21.95 -11.42
C TYR A 27 -27.90 -22.23 -10.76
N GLN A 28 -27.37 -23.45 -10.94
CA GLN A 28 -26.04 -23.80 -10.43
C GLN A 28 -24.97 -22.92 -11.05
N LEU A 29 -24.94 -22.79 -12.38
CA LEU A 29 -23.93 -21.99 -13.06
C LEU A 29 -23.92 -20.54 -12.56
N THR A 30 -25.10 -19.91 -12.48
CA THR A 30 -25.23 -18.53 -11.99
C THR A 30 -24.82 -18.39 -10.53
N SER A 31 -25.19 -19.35 -9.67
CA SER A 31 -24.81 -19.35 -8.26
C SER A 31 -23.31 -19.54 -8.07
N TYR A 32 -22.71 -20.51 -8.75
CA TYR A 32 -21.28 -20.78 -8.70
C TYR A 32 -20.46 -19.57 -9.15
N THR A 33 -20.81 -18.95 -10.28
CA THR A 33 -20.10 -17.75 -10.75
C THR A 33 -20.22 -16.60 -9.75
N LYS A 34 -21.40 -16.41 -9.14
CA LYS A 34 -21.62 -15.36 -8.15
C LYS A 34 -20.79 -15.59 -6.89
N ASP A 35 -20.80 -16.81 -6.36
CA ASP A 35 -20.09 -17.16 -5.14
C ASP A 35 -18.57 -17.08 -5.33
N GLN A 36 -18.07 -17.60 -6.47
CA GLN A 36 -16.66 -17.50 -6.82
C GLN A 36 -16.20 -16.04 -6.97
N ASN A 37 -16.99 -15.20 -7.65
CA ASN A 37 -16.68 -13.77 -7.77
C ASN A 37 -16.68 -13.06 -6.42
N ARG A 38 -17.61 -13.43 -5.52
CA ARG A 38 -17.67 -12.87 -4.16
C ARG A 38 -16.44 -13.26 -3.36
N GLU A 39 -16.04 -14.52 -3.41
CA GLU A 39 -14.87 -15.05 -2.70
C GLU A 39 -13.57 -14.41 -3.21
N ILE A 40 -13.38 -14.34 -4.53
CA ILE A 40 -12.24 -13.66 -5.14
C ILE A 40 -12.19 -12.19 -4.72
N SER A 41 -13.33 -11.50 -4.74
CA SER A 41 -13.40 -10.09 -4.34
C SER A 41 -13.08 -9.89 -2.86
N ALA A 42 -13.51 -10.82 -1.99
CA ALA A 42 -13.20 -10.78 -0.56
C ALA A 42 -11.69 -11.00 -0.34
N HIS A 43 -11.10 -12.02 -0.97
CA HIS A 43 -9.66 -12.27 -0.89
C HIS A 43 -8.82 -11.11 -1.39
N LEU A 44 -9.19 -10.49 -2.52
CA LEU A 44 -8.48 -9.31 -3.03
C LEU A 44 -8.55 -8.13 -2.05
N ARG A 45 -9.70 -7.94 -1.38
CA ARG A 45 -9.83 -6.90 -0.34
C ARG A 45 -8.94 -7.20 0.87
N ASP A 46 -8.89 -8.44 1.31
CA ASP A 46 -8.08 -8.81 2.47
C ASP A 46 -6.58 -8.71 2.17
N ILE A 47 -6.14 -9.12 0.98
CA ILE A 47 -4.77 -8.90 0.50
C ILE A 47 -4.45 -7.40 0.45
N SER A 48 -5.35 -6.59 -0.12
CA SER A 48 -5.15 -5.14 -0.20
C SER A 48 -5.04 -4.51 1.19
N LYS A 49 -5.83 -4.96 2.17
CA LYS A 49 -5.75 -4.49 3.56
C LYS A 49 -4.44 -4.92 4.21
N GLY A 50 -4.07 -6.19 4.09
CA GLY A 50 -2.80 -6.69 4.63
C GLY A 50 -1.60 -5.97 4.05
N ASN A 51 -1.59 -5.72 2.73
CA ASN A 51 -0.53 -4.94 2.09
C ASN A 51 -0.49 -3.49 2.59
N ALA A 52 -1.64 -2.85 2.77
CA ALA A 52 -1.69 -1.49 3.32
C ALA A 52 -1.14 -1.46 4.76
N GLU A 53 -1.46 -2.47 5.58
CA GLU A 53 -0.94 -2.59 6.94
C GLU A 53 0.58 -2.80 6.95
N LEU A 54 1.11 -3.66 6.08
CA LEU A 54 2.55 -3.86 5.93
C LEU A 54 3.27 -2.58 5.50
N ILE A 55 2.68 -1.80 4.58
CA ILE A 55 3.23 -0.50 4.17
C ILE A 55 3.24 0.47 5.35
N ASN A 56 2.16 0.53 6.13
CA ASN A 56 2.10 1.40 7.31
C ASN A 56 3.15 1.01 8.35
N GLN A 57 3.29 -0.29 8.65
CA GLN A 57 4.32 -0.78 9.56
C GLN A 57 5.73 -0.44 9.07
N TRP A 58 5.98 -0.57 7.77
CA TRP A 58 7.26 -0.18 7.18
C TRP A 58 7.52 1.32 7.30
N ILE A 59 6.51 2.17 7.08
CA ILE A 59 6.61 3.63 7.28
C ILE A 59 6.91 3.95 8.74
N ASP A 60 6.20 3.34 9.69
CA ASP A 60 6.41 3.56 11.12
C ASP A 60 7.83 3.17 11.55
N GLN A 61 8.36 2.06 11.04
CA GLN A 61 9.75 1.67 11.26
C GLN A 61 10.75 2.72 10.73
N LYS A 62 10.49 3.30 9.56
CA LYS A 62 11.34 4.37 9.02
C LYS A 62 11.24 5.65 9.85
N LEU A 63 10.08 5.99 10.40
CA LEU A 63 9.93 7.13 11.32
C LEU A 63 10.70 6.90 12.63
N ILE A 64 10.59 5.71 13.22
CA ILE A 64 11.36 5.33 14.41
C ILE A 64 12.87 5.42 14.15
N LEU A 65 13.30 5.00 12.96
CA LEU A 65 14.70 5.10 12.56
C LEU A 65 15.17 6.56 12.52
N VAL A 66 14.40 7.47 11.91
CA VAL A 66 14.72 8.91 11.87
C VAL A 66 14.83 9.49 13.27
N ASP A 67 13.88 9.18 14.16
CA ASP A 67 13.92 9.62 15.58
C ASP A 67 15.14 9.06 16.32
N THR A 68 15.47 7.79 16.09
CA THR A 68 16.66 7.14 16.68
C THR A 68 17.96 7.80 16.23
N ILE A 69 18.08 8.12 14.93
CA ILE A 69 19.23 8.82 14.37
C ILE A 69 19.37 10.21 15.00
N TYR A 70 18.26 10.95 15.13
CA TYR A 70 18.25 12.28 15.75
C TYR A 70 18.66 12.23 17.22
N LYS A 71 18.08 11.32 18.01
CA LYS A 71 18.41 11.13 19.44
C LYS A 71 19.85 10.69 19.66
N SER A 72 20.42 9.92 18.73
CA SER A 72 21.82 9.47 18.81
C SER A 72 22.82 10.59 18.46
N HIS A 73 22.35 11.68 17.84
CA HIS A 73 23.18 12.82 17.43
C HIS A 73 22.57 14.15 17.90
N PRO A 74 22.43 14.38 19.22
CA PRO A 74 21.69 15.53 19.76
C PRO A 74 22.29 16.89 19.37
N ASN A 75 23.59 16.92 19.06
CA ASN A 75 24.30 18.15 18.69
C ASN A 75 24.31 18.41 17.18
N ILE A 76 23.70 17.56 16.34
CA ILE A 76 23.82 17.65 14.89
C ILE A 76 23.30 18.97 14.32
N GLY A 77 22.32 19.59 14.97
CA GLY A 77 21.79 20.91 14.61
C GLY A 77 22.65 22.09 15.07
N SER A 78 23.64 21.86 15.93
CA SER A 78 24.55 22.87 16.48
C SER A 78 25.98 22.76 15.94
N LEU A 79 26.25 21.75 15.10
CA LEU A 79 27.54 21.57 14.44
C LEU A 79 27.77 22.68 13.42
N ASP A 80 29.04 23.03 13.22
CA ASP A 80 29.43 23.86 12.08
C ASP A 80 29.19 23.09 10.77
N ARG A 81 29.14 23.83 9.65
CA ARG A 81 28.78 23.25 8.35
C ARG A 81 29.66 22.05 7.97
N SER A 82 30.96 22.12 8.26
CA SER A 82 31.89 21.05 7.90
C SER A 82 31.68 19.80 8.75
N ALA A 83 31.52 19.94 10.07
CA ALA A 83 31.27 18.80 10.95
C ALA A 83 29.87 18.20 10.74
N ALA A 84 28.86 19.02 10.41
CA ALA A 84 27.53 18.53 10.06
C ALA A 84 27.56 17.64 8.82
N ILE A 85 28.27 18.03 7.76
CA ILE A 85 28.41 17.23 6.54
C ILE A 85 29.09 15.88 6.83
N GLU A 86 30.17 15.87 7.61
CA GLU A 86 30.88 14.63 7.97
C GLU A 86 30.03 13.71 8.86
N ALA A 87 29.23 14.26 9.77
CA ALA A 87 28.26 13.52 10.54
C ALA A 87 27.17 12.89 9.64
N LEU A 88 26.63 13.65 8.69
CA LEU A 88 25.64 13.15 7.72
C LEU A 88 26.20 12.03 6.82
N LYS A 89 27.48 12.13 6.41
CA LYS A 89 28.16 11.06 5.67
C LYS A 89 28.31 9.80 6.52
N THR A 90 28.66 9.94 7.79
CA THR A 90 28.78 8.80 8.72
C THR A 90 27.43 8.11 8.92
N ILE A 91 26.34 8.89 9.07
CA ILE A 91 24.97 8.35 9.14
C ILE A 91 24.62 7.61 7.84
N LYS A 92 24.90 8.19 6.66
CA LYS A 92 24.67 7.52 5.37
C LYS A 92 25.45 6.20 5.24
N LEU A 93 26.68 6.15 5.74
CA LEU A 93 27.48 4.92 5.75
C LEU A 93 26.93 3.85 6.71
N GLN A 94 26.32 4.26 7.82
CA GLN A 94 25.67 3.34 8.78
C GLN A 94 24.34 2.78 8.26
N TYR A 95 23.65 3.52 7.40
CA TYR A 95 22.33 3.16 6.86
C TYR A 95 22.34 3.16 5.32
N PRO A 96 22.90 2.11 4.67
CA PRO A 96 23.07 2.05 3.23
C PRO A 96 21.76 2.05 2.43
N ASP A 97 20.65 1.70 3.07
CA ASP A 97 19.30 1.74 2.46
C ASP A 97 18.76 3.18 2.30
N ILE A 98 19.45 4.18 2.88
CA ILE A 98 19.06 5.59 2.78
C ILE A 98 19.81 6.24 1.63
N GLU A 99 19.06 6.71 0.64
CA GLU A 99 19.62 7.36 -0.55
C GLU A 99 20.34 8.67 -0.21
N THR A 100 19.73 9.52 0.63
CA THR A 100 20.30 10.81 1.03
C THR A 100 19.86 11.18 2.44
N VAL A 101 20.79 11.73 3.23
CA VAL A 101 20.49 12.34 4.53
C VAL A 101 20.65 13.84 4.39
N VAL A 102 19.64 14.59 4.85
CA VAL A 102 19.58 16.04 4.74
C VAL A 102 19.26 16.64 6.11
N LEU A 103 20.05 17.63 6.51
CA LEU A 103 19.76 18.48 7.65
C LEU A 103 19.15 19.79 7.13
N THR A 104 18.00 20.19 7.67
CA THR A 104 17.28 21.40 7.24
C THR A 104 16.94 22.26 8.44
N ASP A 105 17.09 23.58 8.28
CA ASP A 105 16.65 24.56 9.29
C ASP A 105 15.15 24.91 9.18
N SER A 106 14.66 25.74 10.09
CA SER A 106 13.27 26.18 10.11
C SER A 106 12.86 27.01 8.89
N GLU A 107 13.82 27.55 8.14
CA GLU A 107 13.59 28.37 6.94
C GLU A 107 13.63 27.54 5.65
N GLY A 108 13.94 26.25 5.74
CA GLY A 108 13.99 25.32 4.59
C GLY A 108 15.33 25.28 3.88
N LYS A 109 16.36 25.95 4.42
CA LYS A 109 17.72 25.84 3.90
C LYS A 109 18.32 24.54 4.42
N SER A 110 18.87 23.76 3.50
CA SER A 110 19.33 22.41 3.80
C SER A 110 20.74 22.12 3.32
N ILE A 111 21.41 21.25 4.08
CA ILE A 111 22.75 20.73 3.80
C ILE A 111 22.63 19.21 3.70
N SER A 112 23.12 18.64 2.60
CA SER A 112 23.09 17.19 2.38
C SER A 112 24.43 16.51 2.67
N SER A 113 24.39 15.18 2.85
CA SER A 113 25.58 14.32 2.90
C SER A 113 26.47 14.40 1.65
N GLU A 114 25.96 14.96 0.55
CA GLU A 114 26.65 15.08 -0.75
C GLU A 114 27.19 16.50 -1.02
N MET A 115 27.26 17.34 0.02
CA MET A 115 27.76 18.72 -0.06
C MET A 115 26.92 19.64 -0.97
N GLN A 116 25.66 19.31 -1.22
CA GLN A 116 24.75 20.18 -1.96
C GLN A 116 23.95 21.06 -0.99
N ASP A 117 24.01 22.38 -1.20
CA ASP A 117 23.07 23.32 -0.60
C ASP A 117 21.77 23.25 -1.41
N ILE A 118 20.69 22.82 -0.78
CA ILE A 118 19.38 22.72 -1.43
C ILE A 118 18.40 23.54 -0.60
N ASN A 119 17.62 24.39 -1.25
CA ASN A 119 16.44 24.96 -0.62
C ASN A 119 15.28 23.99 -0.84
N ILE A 120 14.67 23.53 0.26
CA ILE A 120 13.54 22.61 0.23
C ILE A 120 12.25 23.23 0.76
N SER A 121 12.23 24.55 1.00
CA SER A 121 11.07 25.28 1.57
C SER A 121 9.79 25.11 0.75
N ASP A 122 9.91 24.94 -0.56
CA ASP A 122 8.82 24.75 -1.50
C ASP A 122 8.34 23.29 -1.60
N ARG A 123 9.12 22.33 -1.08
CA ARG A 123 8.87 20.89 -1.21
C ARG A 123 7.73 20.45 -0.29
N GLU A 124 6.85 19.60 -0.83
CA GLU A 124 5.66 19.14 -0.11
C GLU A 124 6.00 18.33 1.15
N TYR A 125 7.10 17.58 1.16
CA TYR A 125 7.54 16.84 2.35
C TYR A 125 7.98 17.78 3.48
N PHE A 126 8.62 18.91 3.17
CA PHE A 126 9.03 19.94 4.14
C PHE A 126 7.81 20.67 4.72
N LYS A 127 6.86 21.07 3.86
CA LYS A 127 5.59 21.69 4.31
C LYS A 127 4.77 20.77 5.21
N LYS A 128 4.75 19.46 4.92
CA LYS A 128 4.03 18.47 5.73
C LYS A 128 4.71 18.22 7.07
N SER A 129 6.03 18.08 7.12
CA SER A 129 6.75 17.88 8.39
C SER A 129 6.69 19.13 9.28
N SER A 130 6.88 20.33 8.73
CA SER A 130 6.78 21.60 9.46
C SER A 130 5.40 21.77 10.13
N LYS A 131 4.31 21.42 9.43
CA LYS A 131 2.95 21.45 9.98
C LYS A 131 2.70 20.40 11.07
N ALA A 132 3.34 19.23 10.98
CA ALA A 132 3.20 18.17 11.97
C ALA A 132 3.92 18.52 13.29
N THR A 133 5.07 19.20 13.22
CA THR A 133 5.84 19.61 14.41
C THR A 133 5.28 20.87 15.08
N GLY A 134 4.59 21.75 14.33
CA GLY A 134 3.91 22.94 14.88
C GLY A 134 2.67 22.67 15.75
N GLY A 135 2.28 21.40 15.94
CA GLY A 135 1.18 20.98 16.81
C GLY A 135 1.58 20.52 18.22
N TYR A 136 2.87 20.57 18.56
CA TYR A 136 3.42 20.24 19.88
C TYR A 136 4.10 21.46 20.53
N SER A 137 3.45 22.63 20.44
CA SER A 137 3.80 23.82 21.23
C SER A 137 2.88 23.93 22.43
#